data_AF-A0A317YMC4-F1
#
_entry.id   AF-A0A317YMC4-F1
#
_cell.length_a   1.000
_cell.length_b   1.000
_cell.length_c   1.000
_cell.angle_alpha   90.00
_cell.angle_beta   90.00
_cell.angle_gamma   90.00
#
_symmetry.space_group_name_H-M   'P 1'
#
loop_
_entity.id
_entity.type
_entity.pdbx_description
1 polymer ?
#
loop_
_entity_poly.entity_id
_entity_poly.type
_entity_poly.pdbx_seq_one_letter_code
_entity_poly.pdbx_strand_id
1 'polypeptide(L)'
;IEKVIEKNVSGSEGSFLDLFAGTNTVANHFKHKYEVTTNDILYFSFVNSKAKIENNNPLKYSKLGIDPFKYLNDDNNALNYNGCFYYTNNYTPCGNAMYFSEENGKKIDFIRNTIDEWYN
;
A
#
# COMPACT_ATOMS: atom_id res chain seq x y z
N ILE A 1 -20.27 -8.62 7.30
CA ILE A 1 -19.32 -9.24 8.26
C ILE A 1 -19.71 -8.94 9.71
N GLU A 2 -20.12 -7.71 10.05
CA GLU A 2 -20.54 -7.35 11.43
C GLU A 2 -21.64 -8.24 12.02
N LYS A 3 -22.74 -8.46 11.30
CA LYS A 3 -23.85 -9.35 11.75
C LYS A 3 -23.41 -10.76 12.11
N VAL A 4 -22.33 -11.26 11.50
CA VAL A 4 -21.79 -12.59 11.82
C VAL A 4 -21.03 -12.53 13.13
N ILE A 5 -20.22 -11.48 13.35
CA ILE A 5 -19.51 -11.30 14.61
C ILE A 5 -20.50 -11.08 15.75
N GLU A 6 -21.41 -10.13 15.63
CA GLU A 6 -22.37 -9.75 16.69
C GLU A 6 -23.22 -10.91 17.21
N LYS A 7 -23.54 -11.90 16.36
CA LYS A 7 -24.30 -13.09 16.75
C LYS A 7 -23.47 -14.13 17.52
N ASN A 8 -22.14 -14.05 17.44
CA ASN A 8 -21.21 -15.05 17.94
C ASN A 8 -20.28 -14.49 19.03
N VAL A 9 -20.56 -13.29 19.52
CA VAL A 9 -19.78 -12.61 20.56
C VAL A 9 -20.66 -12.18 21.73
N SER A 10 -20.04 -11.99 22.89
CA SER A 10 -20.70 -11.54 24.11
C SER A 10 -20.80 -10.00 24.22
N GLY A 11 -19.99 -9.28 23.43
CA GLY A 11 -19.87 -7.82 23.47
C GLY A 11 -18.80 -7.32 24.45
N SER A 12 -18.03 -8.22 25.07
CA SER A 12 -16.93 -7.90 25.99
C SER A 12 -15.54 -8.06 25.38
N GLU A 13 -15.48 -8.46 24.11
CA GLU A 13 -14.25 -8.77 23.40
C GLU A 13 -13.47 -7.49 23.11
N GLY A 14 -12.21 -7.43 23.57
CA GLY A 14 -11.31 -6.30 23.32
C GLY A 14 -10.44 -6.45 22.07
N SER A 15 -10.28 -7.67 21.55
CA SER A 15 -9.32 -8.00 20.48
C SER A 15 -9.99 -8.66 19.27
N PHE A 16 -9.46 -8.39 18.08
CA PHE A 16 -9.89 -9.01 16.82
C PHE A 16 -8.69 -9.60 16.07
N LEU A 17 -8.77 -10.89 15.70
CA LEU A 17 -7.72 -11.61 15.01
C LEU A 17 -8.14 -11.91 13.56
N ASP A 18 -7.40 -11.35 12.60
CA ASP A 18 -7.55 -11.62 11.16
C ASP A 18 -6.38 -12.47 10.66
N LEU A 19 -6.57 -13.80 10.62
CA LEU A 19 -5.49 -14.76 10.33
C LEU A 19 -5.02 -14.79 8.87
N PHE A 20 -5.85 -14.31 7.94
CA PHE A 20 -5.61 -14.30 6.50
C PHE A 20 -5.96 -12.92 5.94
N ALA A 21 -5.27 -11.91 6.48
CA ALA A 21 -5.71 -10.53 6.37
C ALA A 21 -5.59 -9.96 4.94
N GLY A 22 -4.68 -10.49 4.10
CA GLY A 22 -4.46 -10.02 2.73
C GLY A 22 -4.30 -8.49 2.64
N THR A 23 -5.30 -7.83 2.04
CA THR A 23 -5.32 -6.36 1.89
C THR A 23 -5.69 -5.59 3.16
N ASN A 24 -5.94 -6.31 4.26
CA ASN A 24 -6.35 -5.83 5.58
C ASN A 24 -7.71 -5.12 5.59
N THR A 25 -8.59 -5.41 4.61
CA THR A 25 -9.89 -4.73 4.50
C THR A 25 -10.80 -5.01 5.70
N VAL A 26 -10.87 -6.27 6.15
CA VAL A 26 -11.68 -6.67 7.31
C VAL A 26 -11.09 -6.14 8.61
N ALA A 27 -9.81 -6.40 8.86
CA ALA A 27 -9.04 -5.82 9.96
C ALA A 27 -9.21 -4.29 10.08
N ASN A 28 -9.06 -3.54 8.98
CA ASN A 28 -9.19 -2.09 8.99
C ASN A 28 -10.60 -1.62 9.31
N HIS A 29 -11.63 -2.36 8.86
CA HIS A 29 -13.02 -2.09 9.22
C HIS A 29 -13.24 -2.19 10.73
N PHE A 30 -12.61 -3.16 11.40
CA PHE A 30 -12.80 -3.42 12.84
C PHE A 30 -11.83 -2.71 13.78
N LYS A 31 -10.76 -2.12 13.23
CA LYS A 31 -9.70 -1.43 13.97
C LYS A 31 -10.15 -0.32 14.91
N HIS A 32 -11.26 0.35 14.62
CA HIS A 32 -11.81 1.40 15.49
C HIS A 32 -12.59 0.85 16.70
N LYS A 33 -12.91 -0.45 16.70
CA LYS A 33 -13.70 -1.13 17.74
C LYS A 33 -12.84 -2.05 18.61
N TYR A 34 -11.76 -2.61 18.07
CA TYR A 34 -10.97 -3.65 18.72
C TYR A 34 -9.46 -3.39 18.59
N GLU A 35 -8.68 -4.00 19.49
CA GLU A 35 -7.25 -4.23 19.28
C GLU A 35 -7.06 -5.30 18.20
N VAL A 36 -6.56 -4.89 17.04
CA VAL A 36 -6.50 -5.76 15.86
C VAL A 36 -5.11 -6.39 15.72
N THR A 37 -5.09 -7.73 15.62
CA THR A 37 -3.92 -8.51 15.19
C THR A 37 -4.19 -9.10 13.81
N THR A 38 -3.24 -8.98 12.89
CA THR A 38 -3.35 -9.52 11.53
C THR A 38 -2.19 -10.45 11.19
N ASN A 39 -2.48 -11.51 10.46
CA ASN A 39 -1.48 -12.42 9.91
C ASN A 39 -1.73 -12.66 8.42
N ASP A 40 -0.66 -12.83 7.65
CA ASP A 40 -0.69 -13.28 6.26
C ASP A 40 0.69 -13.81 5.86
N ILE A 41 0.76 -14.75 4.91
CA ILE A 41 2.02 -15.35 4.46
C ILE A 41 2.79 -14.46 3.47
N LEU A 42 2.08 -13.57 2.76
CA LEU A 42 2.68 -12.75 1.71
C LEU A 42 3.28 -11.47 2.30
N TYR A 43 4.54 -11.19 2.00
CA TYR A 43 5.24 -10.02 2.56
C TYR A 43 4.54 -8.69 2.21
N PHE A 44 3.96 -8.56 1.02
CA PHE A 44 3.20 -7.34 0.67
C PHE A 44 1.96 -7.17 1.54
N SER A 45 1.34 -8.26 2.02
CA SER A 45 0.24 -8.21 2.98
C SER A 45 0.71 -7.67 4.32
N PHE A 46 1.90 -8.09 4.78
CA PHE A 46 2.55 -7.51 5.97
C PHE A 46 2.80 -6.01 5.80
N VAL A 47 3.34 -5.57 4.66
CA VAL A 47 3.55 -4.14 4.38
C VAL A 47 2.21 -3.37 4.42
N ASN A 48 1.15 -3.95 3.84
CA ASN A 48 -0.20 -3.38 3.93
C ASN A 48 -0.72 -3.32 5.37
N SER A 49 -0.45 -4.33 6.20
CA SER A 49 -0.81 -4.32 7.63
C SER A 49 -0.09 -3.19 8.36
N LYS A 50 1.22 -3.01 8.16
CA LYS A 50 1.97 -1.89 8.73
C LYS A 50 1.37 -0.55 8.30
N ALA A 51 1.02 -0.41 7.02
CA ALA A 51 0.48 0.82 6.48
C ALA A 51 -0.94 1.16 6.99
N LYS A 52 -1.86 0.18 7.04
CA LYS A 52 -3.28 0.41 7.34
C LYS A 52 -3.66 0.12 8.80
N ILE A 53 -3.06 -0.90 9.40
CA ILE A 53 -3.41 -1.37 10.74
C ILE A 53 -2.53 -0.73 11.82
N GLU A 54 -1.25 -0.51 11.59
CA GLU A 54 -0.40 0.13 12.62
C GLU A 54 -0.54 1.66 12.63
N ASN A 55 -0.65 2.28 11.46
CA ASN A 55 -0.82 3.74 11.38
C ASN A 55 -2.24 4.15 11.77
N ASN A 56 -2.37 4.81 12.93
CA ASN A 56 -3.63 5.36 13.44
C ASN A 56 -3.85 6.84 13.11
N ASN A 57 -2.81 7.52 12.66
CA ASN A 57 -2.83 8.95 12.39
C ASN A 57 -2.30 9.25 10.99
N PRO A 58 -2.72 10.36 10.37
CA PRO A 58 -2.17 10.81 9.10
C PRO A 58 -0.65 10.97 9.17
N LEU A 59 0.05 10.40 8.17
CA LEU A 59 1.48 10.55 8.00
C LEU A 59 1.79 11.96 7.46
N LYS A 60 2.70 12.68 8.12
CA LYS A 60 2.96 14.10 7.82
C LYS A 60 4.10 14.34 6.82
N TYR A 61 4.97 13.36 6.59
CA TYR A 61 6.11 13.42 5.67
C TYR A 61 6.98 14.70 5.75
N SER A 62 7.03 15.35 6.91
CA SER A 62 7.59 16.70 7.07
C SER A 62 9.07 16.82 6.70
N LYS A 63 9.81 15.71 6.75
CA LYS A 63 11.23 15.65 6.35
C LYS A 63 11.47 15.81 4.85
N LEU A 64 10.47 15.54 4.00
CA LEU A 64 10.61 15.66 2.55
C LEU A 64 10.55 17.12 2.08
N GLY A 65 10.01 18.04 2.87
CA GLY A 65 9.85 19.45 2.49
C GLY A 65 8.84 19.70 1.34
N ILE A 66 8.22 18.63 0.82
CA ILE A 66 7.23 18.64 -0.25
C ILE A 66 6.04 17.75 0.13
N ASP A 67 4.93 17.91 -0.57
CA ASP A 67 3.85 16.93 -0.55
C ASP A 67 4.22 15.75 -1.47
N PRO A 68 4.53 14.57 -0.92
CA PRO A 68 4.96 13.42 -1.73
C PRO A 68 3.85 12.94 -2.66
N PHE A 69 2.57 13.03 -2.26
CA PHE A 69 1.47 12.58 -3.11
C PHE A 69 1.30 13.52 -4.29
N LYS A 70 1.42 14.83 -4.09
CA LYS A 70 1.39 15.77 -5.21
C LYS A 70 2.56 15.54 -6.17
N TYR A 71 3.77 15.36 -5.65
CA TYR A 71 4.96 15.16 -6.48
C TYR A 71 4.91 13.86 -7.28
N LEU A 72 4.57 12.74 -6.64
CA LEU A 72 4.53 11.42 -7.26
C LEU A 72 3.36 11.25 -8.25
N ASN A 73 2.27 12.00 -8.08
CA ASN A 73 1.11 11.95 -9.00
C ASN A 73 1.18 12.97 -10.14
N ASP A 74 2.16 13.87 -10.18
CA ASP A 74 2.35 14.79 -11.30
C ASP A 74 2.96 14.05 -12.49
N ASP A 75 2.17 13.89 -13.55
CA ASP A 75 2.60 13.18 -14.75
C ASP A 75 3.80 13.86 -15.44
N ASN A 76 4.00 15.16 -15.27
CA ASN A 76 5.19 15.82 -15.82
C ASN A 76 6.48 15.33 -15.13
N ASN A 77 6.43 15.02 -13.84
CA ASN A 77 7.59 14.47 -13.14
C ASN A 77 7.91 13.05 -13.64
N ALA A 78 6.87 12.24 -13.86
CA ALA A 78 7.04 10.90 -14.43
C ALA A 78 7.52 10.92 -15.90
N LEU A 79 7.04 11.87 -16.71
CA LEU A 79 7.45 12.02 -18.11
C LEU A 79 8.91 12.46 -18.27
N ASN A 80 9.41 13.30 -17.35
CA ASN A 80 10.78 13.79 -17.37
C ASN A 80 11.77 12.85 -16.64
N TYR A 81 11.29 11.73 -16.10
CA TYR A 81 12.12 10.77 -15.40
C TYR A 81 13.00 9.98 -16.36
N ASN A 82 14.31 9.95 -16.10
CA ASN A 82 15.33 9.31 -16.95
C ASN A 82 16.16 8.25 -16.21
N GLY A 83 15.65 7.71 -15.10
CA GLY A 83 16.37 6.69 -14.32
C GLY A 83 16.12 5.26 -14.81
N CYS A 84 16.09 4.30 -13.88
CA CYS A 84 15.92 2.88 -14.20
C CYS A 84 14.49 2.56 -14.67
N PHE A 85 14.36 1.80 -15.77
CA PHE A 85 13.09 1.42 -16.41
C PHE A 85 12.79 -0.08 -16.27
N TYR A 86 12.86 -0.63 -15.05
CA TYR A 86 12.68 -2.07 -14.83
C TYR A 86 11.25 -2.51 -15.15
N TYR A 87 10.24 -1.79 -14.66
CA TYR A 87 8.85 -2.16 -14.86
C TYR A 87 8.41 -1.95 -16.31
N THR A 88 8.82 -0.85 -16.94
CA THR A 88 8.60 -0.64 -18.38
C THR A 88 9.18 -1.79 -19.20
N ASN A 89 10.42 -2.19 -18.93
CA ASN A 89 11.12 -3.18 -19.77
C ASN A 89 10.68 -4.63 -19.54
N ASN A 90 10.02 -4.95 -18.41
CA ASN A 90 9.68 -6.34 -18.06
C ASN A 90 8.18 -6.62 -17.94
N TYR A 91 7.33 -5.60 -17.76
CA TYR A 91 5.90 -5.77 -17.47
C TYR A 91 4.96 -5.05 -18.45
N THR A 92 5.51 -4.41 -19.48
CA THR A 92 4.75 -3.71 -20.54
C THR A 92 5.03 -4.30 -21.92
N PRO A 93 4.34 -3.85 -22.99
CA PRO A 93 4.59 -4.35 -24.34
C PRO A 93 6.05 -4.23 -24.79
N CYS A 94 6.83 -3.27 -24.25
CA CYS A 94 8.28 -3.19 -24.49
C CYS A 94 9.02 -4.49 -24.14
N GLY A 95 8.57 -5.18 -23.08
CA GLY A 95 9.12 -6.44 -22.60
C GLY A 95 8.37 -7.69 -23.07
N ASN A 96 7.51 -7.57 -24.08
CA ASN A 96 6.57 -8.61 -24.50
C ASN A 96 5.61 -9.08 -23.38
N ALA A 97 5.30 -8.19 -22.43
CA ALA A 97 4.32 -8.43 -21.37
C ALA A 97 3.13 -7.49 -21.53
N MET A 98 1.95 -7.87 -21.03
CA MET A 98 0.73 -7.06 -21.17
C MET A 98 0.11 -6.70 -19.82
N TYR A 99 0.92 -6.64 -18.75
CA TYR A 99 0.42 -6.32 -17.40
C TYR A 99 0.12 -4.83 -17.24
N PHE A 100 0.95 -3.95 -17.82
CA PHE A 100 0.76 -2.50 -17.80
C PHE A 100 0.96 -1.90 -19.20
N SER A 101 0.38 -0.72 -19.44
CA SER A 101 0.78 0.12 -20.58
C SER A 101 2.21 0.63 -20.38
N GLU A 102 2.90 1.04 -21.46
CA GLU A 102 4.24 1.63 -21.36
C GLU A 102 4.26 2.87 -20.47
N GLU A 103 3.22 3.71 -20.59
CA GLU A 103 3.01 4.90 -19.75
C GLU A 103 2.91 4.54 -18.26
N ASN A 104 2.08 3.56 -17.91
CA ASN A 104 1.94 3.10 -16.53
C ASN A 104 3.23 2.45 -16.01
N GLY A 105 3.95 1.70 -16.86
CA GLY A 105 5.26 1.16 -16.51
C GLY A 105 6.25 2.26 -16.13
N LYS A 106 6.35 3.32 -16.96
CA LYS A 106 7.25 4.46 -16.70
C LYS A 106 6.86 5.20 -15.42
N LYS A 107 5.56 5.36 -15.16
CA LYS A 107 5.05 5.97 -13.93
C LYS A 107 5.40 5.13 -12.69
N ILE A 108 5.28 3.81 -12.77
CA ILE A 108 5.68 2.90 -11.69
C ILE A 108 7.19 3.00 -11.45
N ASP A 109 8.01 2.98 -12.50
CA ASP A 109 9.46 3.13 -12.39
C ASP A 109 9.85 4.46 -11.73
N PHE A 110 9.27 5.58 -12.16
CA PHE A 110 9.47 6.87 -11.53
C PHE A 110 9.14 6.84 -10.04
N ILE A 111 7.94 6.36 -9.67
CA ILE A 111 7.48 6.35 -8.27
C ILE A 111 8.37 5.46 -7.40
N ARG A 112 8.66 4.24 -7.85
CA ARG A 112 9.48 3.27 -7.11
C ARG A 112 10.88 3.81 -6.83
N ASN A 113 11.56 4.28 -7.87
CA ASN A 113 12.93 4.74 -7.74
C ASN A 113 13.01 6.04 -6.91
N THR A 114 12.05 6.95 -7.07
CA THR A 114 11.97 8.17 -6.25
C THR A 114 11.81 7.84 -4.76
N ILE A 115 10.95 6.87 -4.42
CA ILE A 115 10.77 6.44 -3.02
C ILE A 115 12.06 5.82 -2.46
N ASP A 116 12.76 5.00 -3.25
CA ASP A 116 14.04 4.41 -2.85
C ASP A 116 15.12 5.48 -2.64
N GLU A 117 15.17 6.51 -3.50
CA GLU A 117 16.07 7.67 -3.33
C GLU A 117 15.77 8.47 -2.07
N TRP A 118 14.49 8.67 -1.71
CA TRP A 118 14.12 9.38 -0.49
C TRP A 118 14.38 8.57 0.80
N TYR A 119 14.45 7.24 0.68
CA TYR A 119 14.69 6.36 1.82
C TYR A 119 16.17 6.26 2.19
N ASN A 120 17.06 6.37 1.20
CA ASN A 120 18.52 6.35 1.37
C ASN A 120 19.04 7.68 1.96
#